data_AF-A0A452XJP2-F1
#
_entry.id   AF-A0A452XJP2-F1
#
_cell.length_a   1.000
_cell.length_b   1.000
_cell.length_c   1.000
_cell.angle_alpha   90.00
_cell.angle_beta   90.00
_cell.angle_gamma   90.00
#
_symmetry.space_group_name_H-M   'P 1'
#
loop_
_entity.id
_entity.type
_entity.pdbx_description
1 polymer ?
#
loop_
_entity_poly.entity_id
_entity_poly.type
_entity_poly.pdbx_seq_one_letter_code
_entity_poly.pdbx_strand_id
1 'polypeptide(L)'
;MVISASGRRAITKYVCRKYKPEFLRVGNQELEGSAMVDMWMEVQAHHYSPIMDAILMEVRIRPIFGQRVDESAVEGNIEKLKKVLEVYQSRLSSSRYLAGDFISLADLNHVSTMLCLGVTTYRSVLDAYPRVRAWWDGLRARPAVRKVSGLMNPSAKNF
;
A
#
# COMPACT_ATOMS: atom_id res chain seq x y z
N MET A 1 -14.76 8.35 -12.76
CA MET A 1 -13.59 9.25 -12.79
C MET A 1 -12.49 8.64 -11.94
N VAL A 2 -11.61 7.83 -12.55
CA VAL A 2 -10.48 7.23 -11.85
C VAL A 2 -9.50 8.36 -11.58
N ILE A 3 -9.40 8.82 -10.33
CA ILE A 3 -8.32 9.71 -9.94
C ILE A 3 -7.04 8.92 -10.23
N SER A 4 -6.27 9.38 -11.22
CA SER A 4 -4.98 8.76 -11.54
C SER A 4 -4.16 8.63 -10.26
N ALA A 5 -3.39 7.55 -10.12
CA ALA A 5 -2.59 7.31 -8.91
C ALA A 5 -1.70 8.54 -8.55
N SER A 6 -1.34 9.34 -9.55
CA SER A 6 -0.59 10.60 -9.43
C SER A 6 -1.36 11.71 -8.71
N GLY A 7 -2.66 11.90 -8.98
CA GLY A 7 -3.48 12.93 -8.33
C GLY A 7 -3.69 12.67 -6.84
N ARG A 8 -3.85 11.39 -6.45
CA ARG A 8 -3.97 10.99 -5.04
C ARG A 8 -2.70 11.30 -4.25
N ARG A 9 -1.52 11.03 -4.82
CA ARG A 9 -0.23 11.28 -4.16
C ARG A 9 0.03 12.76 -3.91
N ALA A 10 -0.32 13.64 -4.86
CA ALA A 10 -0.18 15.09 -4.67
C ALA A 10 -1.05 15.58 -3.50
N ILE A 11 -2.29 15.10 -3.40
CA ILE A 11 -3.20 15.44 -2.30
C ILE A 11 -2.65 14.92 -0.96
N THR A 12 -2.20 13.66 -0.88
CA THR A 12 -1.67 13.10 0.37
C THR A 12 -0.38 13.80 0.80
N LYS A 13 0.53 14.13 -0.13
CA LYS A 13 1.71 14.95 0.15
C LYS A 13 1.31 16.35 0.68
N TYR A 14 0.35 17.02 0.04
CA TYR A 14 -0.14 18.33 0.50
C TYR A 14 -0.72 18.26 1.93
N VAL A 15 -1.60 17.30 2.19
CA VAL A 15 -2.21 17.11 3.51
C VAL A 15 -1.14 16.83 4.57
N CYS A 16 -0.14 16.00 4.26
CA CYS A 16 0.97 15.75 5.18
C CYS A 16 1.77 17.03 5.41
N ARG A 17 2.18 17.76 4.37
CA ARG A 17 2.91 19.04 4.55
C ARG A 17 2.15 20.03 5.44
N LYS A 18 0.83 20.10 5.30
CA LYS A 18 0.00 21.06 6.02
C LYS A 18 -0.31 20.66 7.46
N TYR A 19 -0.58 19.39 7.72
CA TYR A 19 -1.13 18.95 9.02
C TYR A 19 -0.30 17.88 9.73
N LYS A 20 0.56 17.18 8.99
CA LYS A 20 1.34 16.03 9.47
C LYS A 20 2.74 15.95 8.84
N PRO A 21 3.56 17.01 8.93
CA PRO A 21 4.87 17.07 8.26
C PRO A 21 5.82 15.97 8.76
N GLU A 22 5.58 15.42 9.97
CA GLU A 22 6.33 14.30 10.53
C GLU A 22 6.32 13.04 9.63
N PHE A 23 5.24 12.81 8.86
CA PHE A 23 5.17 11.67 7.93
C PHE A 23 6.01 11.86 6.67
N LEU A 24 6.49 13.08 6.43
CA LEU A 24 7.39 13.41 5.33
C LEU A 24 8.83 13.67 5.79
N ARG A 25 9.09 13.72 7.12
CA ARG A 25 10.40 14.04 7.68
C ARG A 25 10.99 15.36 7.16
N VAL A 26 10.14 16.36 6.93
CA VAL A 26 10.57 17.65 6.36
C VAL A 26 11.06 18.57 7.48
N GLY A 27 12.34 18.95 7.44
CA GLY A 27 12.97 19.91 8.37
C GLY A 27 14.50 19.96 8.22
N ASN A 28 15.14 21.01 8.76
CA ASN A 28 16.57 21.32 8.54
C ASN A 28 17.59 20.31 9.13
N GLN A 29 17.15 19.19 9.72
CA GLN A 29 18.02 18.17 10.31
C GLN A 29 17.62 16.73 9.92
N GLU A 30 16.61 16.53 9.07
CA GLU A 30 16.08 15.20 8.71
C GLU A 30 16.17 14.92 7.20
N LEU A 31 17.10 15.56 6.48
CA LEU A 31 17.23 15.44 5.02
C LEU A 31 17.36 13.99 4.55
N GLU A 32 18.16 13.17 5.24
CA GLU A 32 18.29 11.74 4.93
C GLU A 32 16.97 11.00 5.11
N GLY A 33 16.25 11.28 6.20
CA GLY A 33 14.92 10.71 6.46
C GLY A 33 13.92 11.10 5.37
N SER A 34 13.86 12.38 5.00
CA SER A 34 13.01 12.89 3.92
C SER A 34 13.35 12.24 2.59
N ALA A 35 14.63 12.13 2.25
CA ALA A 35 15.09 11.49 1.01
C ALA A 35 14.69 10.01 0.96
N MET A 36 14.76 9.30 2.09
CA MET A 36 14.30 7.91 2.19
C MET A 36 12.78 7.79 2.04
N VAL A 37 12.01 8.73 2.59
CA VAL A 37 10.56 8.78 2.39
C VAL A 37 10.23 9.00 0.91
N ASP A 38 10.87 9.95 0.25
CA ASP A 38 10.66 10.21 -1.17
C ASP A 38 11.04 9.01 -2.04
N MET A 39 12.21 8.40 -1.79
CA MET A 39 12.66 7.20 -2.52
C MET A 39 11.65 6.06 -2.41
N TRP A 40 11.18 5.72 -1.20
CA TRP A 40 10.21 4.63 -1.04
C TRP A 40 8.80 4.97 -1.54
N MET A 41 8.42 6.25 -1.60
CA MET A 41 7.21 6.67 -2.30
C MET A 41 7.32 6.47 -3.80
N GLU A 42 8.47 6.76 -4.42
CA GLU A 42 8.67 6.52 -5.85
C GLU A 42 8.76 5.02 -6.15
N VAL A 43 9.40 4.23 -5.28
CA VAL A 43 9.36 2.76 -5.37
C VAL A 43 7.91 2.24 -5.33
N GLN A 44 7.10 2.76 -4.40
CA GLN A 44 5.68 2.43 -4.34
C GLN A 44 4.96 2.82 -5.64
N ALA A 45 5.21 4.03 -6.15
CA ALA A 45 4.52 4.57 -7.31
C ALA A 45 4.83 3.82 -8.61
N HIS A 46 6.07 3.41 -8.81
CA HIS A 46 6.56 2.86 -10.07
C HIS A 46 6.64 1.33 -10.09
N HIS A 47 6.89 0.69 -8.95
CA HIS A 47 7.08 -0.77 -8.90
C HIS A 47 5.92 -1.50 -8.25
N TYR A 48 5.26 -0.91 -7.24
CA TYR A 48 4.16 -1.57 -6.53
C TYR A 48 2.78 -1.22 -7.09
N SER A 49 2.47 0.08 -7.25
CA SER A 49 1.12 0.56 -7.62
C SER A 49 0.63 -0.04 -8.94
N PRO A 50 1.40 -0.02 -10.05
CA PRO A 50 0.88 -0.49 -11.33
C PRO A 50 0.50 -1.97 -11.31
N ILE A 51 1.25 -2.79 -10.57
CA ILE A 51 1.00 -4.23 -10.42
C ILE A 51 -0.26 -4.44 -9.58
N MET A 52 -0.36 -3.76 -8.43
CA MET A 52 -1.53 -3.86 -7.56
C MET A 52 -2.80 -3.37 -8.24
N ASP A 53 -2.72 -2.26 -8.97
CA ASP A 53 -3.84 -1.67 -9.69
C ASP A 53 -4.31 -2.64 -10.79
N ALA A 54 -3.40 -3.32 -11.50
CA ALA A 54 -3.74 -4.36 -12.47
C ALA A 54 -4.43 -5.58 -11.83
N ILE A 55 -3.91 -6.09 -10.71
CA ILE A 55 -4.54 -7.20 -9.98
C ILE A 55 -5.95 -6.80 -9.53
N LEU A 56 -6.11 -5.62 -8.92
CA LEU A 56 -7.40 -5.15 -8.40
C LEU A 56 -8.39 -4.83 -9.53
N MET A 57 -7.92 -4.36 -10.68
CA MET A 57 -8.77 -4.17 -11.86
C MET A 57 -9.43 -5.48 -12.28
N GLU A 58 -8.66 -6.56 -12.39
CA GLU A 58 -9.16 -7.88 -12.75
C GLU A 58 -10.07 -8.48 -11.68
N VAL A 59 -9.64 -8.53 -10.42
CA VAL A 59 -10.33 -9.33 -9.39
C VAL A 59 -11.43 -8.58 -8.64
N ARG A 60 -11.47 -7.24 -8.75
CA ARG A 60 -12.50 -6.41 -8.09
C ARG A 60 -13.33 -5.63 -9.08
N ILE A 61 -12.71 -4.93 -10.02
CA ILE A 61 -13.42 -3.97 -10.86
C ILE A 61 -14.17 -4.66 -11.99
N ARG A 62 -13.54 -5.59 -12.73
CA ARG A 62 -14.21 -6.33 -13.82
C ARG A 62 -15.48 -7.06 -13.35
N PRO A 63 -15.49 -7.82 -12.24
CA PRO A 63 -16.70 -8.45 -11.74
C PRO A 63 -17.84 -7.48 -11.42
N ILE A 64 -17.53 -6.27 -10.92
CA ILE A 64 -18.54 -5.23 -10.65
C ILE A 64 -19.26 -4.83 -11.94
N PHE A 65 -18.58 -4.89 -13.09
CA PHE A 65 -19.15 -4.63 -14.42
C PHE A 65 -19.65 -5.90 -15.12
N GLY A 66 -19.78 -7.03 -14.41
CA GLY A 66 -20.23 -8.30 -14.99
C GLY A 66 -19.23 -8.95 -15.96
N GLN A 67 -17.99 -8.47 -15.98
CA GLN A 67 -16.93 -9.01 -16.83
C GLN A 67 -16.23 -10.18 -16.13
N ARG A 68 -15.77 -11.15 -16.91
CA ARG A 68 -14.96 -12.27 -16.41
C ARG A 68 -13.56 -11.78 -16.04
N VAL A 69 -13.03 -12.38 -14.97
CA VAL A 69 -11.64 -12.22 -14.53
C VAL A 69 -10.73 -12.94 -15.52
N ASP A 70 -9.65 -12.27 -15.94
CA ASP A 70 -8.56 -12.94 -16.66
C ASP A 70 -7.55 -13.51 -15.64
N GLU A 71 -7.71 -14.79 -15.31
CA GLU A 71 -6.89 -15.46 -14.29
C GLU A 71 -5.40 -15.46 -14.66
N SER A 72 -5.07 -15.61 -15.94
CA SER A 72 -3.68 -15.58 -16.42
C SER A 72 -3.04 -14.21 -16.22
N ALA A 73 -3.80 -13.13 -16.52
CA ALA A 73 -3.34 -11.78 -16.26
C ALA A 73 -3.14 -11.52 -14.75
N VAL A 74 -4.00 -12.08 -13.89
CA VAL A 74 -3.84 -11.95 -12.43
C VAL A 74 -2.60 -12.69 -11.96
N GLU A 75 -2.44 -13.96 -12.32
CA GLU A 75 -1.29 -14.79 -11.94
C GLU A 75 0.03 -14.16 -12.40
N GLY A 76 0.10 -13.69 -13.65
CA GLY A 76 1.27 -12.99 -14.16
C GLY A 76 1.63 -11.72 -13.37
N ASN A 77 0.65 -11.00 -12.84
CA ASN A 77 0.91 -9.85 -11.97
C ASN A 77 1.22 -10.25 -10.53
N ILE A 78 0.68 -11.36 -10.02
CA ILE A 78 1.06 -11.92 -8.72
C ILE A 78 2.54 -12.32 -8.72
N GLU A 79 3.05 -12.93 -9.79
CA GLU A 79 4.49 -13.24 -9.90
C GLU A 79 5.36 -11.98 -9.93
N LYS A 80 4.90 -10.89 -10.57
CA LYS A 80 5.61 -9.60 -10.50
C LYS A 80 5.54 -9.00 -9.09
N LEU A 81 4.39 -9.13 -8.41
CA LEU A 81 4.22 -8.65 -7.04
C LEU A 81 5.17 -9.37 -6.09
N LYS A 82 5.33 -10.69 -6.21
CA LYS A 82 6.29 -11.49 -5.42
C LYS A 82 7.70 -10.90 -5.47
N LYS A 83 8.20 -10.52 -6.65
CA LYS A 83 9.52 -9.87 -6.81
C LYS A 83 9.62 -8.54 -6.06
N VAL A 84 8.55 -7.73 -6.08
CA VAL A 84 8.50 -6.49 -5.28
C VAL A 84 8.48 -6.81 -3.78
N LEU A 85 7.73 -7.83 -3.38
CA LEU A 85 7.63 -8.26 -1.98
C LEU A 85 8.96 -8.82 -1.45
N GLU A 86 9.79 -9.44 -2.28
CA GLU A 86 11.16 -9.85 -1.92
C GLU A 86 12.04 -8.64 -1.55
N VAL A 87 11.97 -7.56 -2.34
CA VAL A 87 12.67 -6.30 -2.03
C VAL A 87 12.15 -5.72 -0.71
N TYR A 88 10.83 -5.74 -0.49
CA TYR A 88 10.22 -5.24 0.74
C TYR A 88 10.60 -6.09 1.94
N GLN A 89 10.63 -7.42 1.79
CA GLN A 89 11.05 -8.37 2.81
C GLN A 89 12.50 -8.11 3.24
N SER A 90 13.41 -7.88 2.29
CA SER A 90 14.80 -7.51 2.57
C SER A 90 14.88 -6.17 3.30
N ARG A 91 14.17 -5.15 2.80
CA ARG A 91 14.12 -3.83 3.45
C ARG A 91 13.61 -3.91 4.89
N LEU A 92 12.50 -4.61 5.10
CA LEU A 92 11.86 -4.74 6.42
C LEU A 92 12.59 -5.72 7.35
N SER A 93 13.62 -6.41 6.85
CA SER A 93 14.56 -7.15 7.70
C SER A 93 15.60 -6.25 8.34
N SER A 94 15.92 -5.10 7.72
CA SER A 94 16.92 -4.14 8.22
C SER A 94 16.32 -2.89 8.88
N SER A 95 15.00 -2.68 8.73
CA SER A 95 14.32 -1.46 9.16
C SER A 95 12.88 -1.78 9.57
N ARG A 96 12.35 -1.10 10.59
CA ARG A 96 10.96 -1.34 11.04
C ARG A 96 9.90 -0.93 10.01
N TYR A 97 10.16 0.12 9.24
CA TYR A 97 9.29 0.65 8.18
C TYR A 97 10.08 0.88 6.89
N LEU A 98 9.40 1.22 5.80
CA LEU A 98 10.03 1.36 4.49
C LEU A 98 11.09 2.48 4.49
N ALA A 99 10.79 3.65 5.07
CA ALA A 99 11.73 4.77 5.10
C ALA A 99 12.77 4.72 6.23
N GLY A 100 12.64 3.81 7.20
CA GLY A 100 13.50 3.75 8.38
C GLY A 100 12.74 3.23 9.60
N ASP A 101 13.17 3.56 10.81
CA ASP A 101 12.52 3.09 12.05
C ASP A 101 11.31 3.93 12.48
N PHE A 102 10.71 4.64 11.53
CA PHE A 102 9.55 5.51 11.74
C PHE A 102 8.51 5.30 10.65
N ILE A 103 7.24 5.44 11.03
CA ILE A 103 6.16 5.40 10.04
C ILE A 103 6.17 6.66 9.19
N SER A 104 5.97 6.50 7.89
CA SER A 104 6.02 7.59 6.93
C SER A 104 4.88 7.52 5.92
N LEU A 105 4.78 8.54 5.06
CA LEU A 105 3.87 8.51 3.92
C LEU A 105 4.18 7.36 2.95
N ALA A 106 5.44 6.90 2.89
CA ALA A 106 5.81 5.74 2.08
C ALA A 106 5.05 4.48 2.54
N ASP A 107 4.88 4.28 3.85
CA ASP A 107 4.10 3.15 4.39
C ASP A 107 2.59 3.35 4.18
N LEU A 108 2.09 4.55 4.51
CA LEU A 108 0.66 4.85 4.49
C LEU A 108 0.03 4.77 3.08
N ASN A 109 0.81 5.04 2.03
CA ASN A 109 0.35 4.94 0.64
C ASN A 109 -0.06 3.52 0.23
N HIS A 110 0.37 2.48 0.95
CA HIS A 110 0.03 1.08 0.67
C HIS A 110 -1.31 0.65 1.27
N VAL A 111 -1.83 1.38 2.27
CA VAL A 111 -2.96 0.93 3.09
C VAL A 111 -4.19 0.59 2.26
N SER A 112 -4.58 1.46 1.31
CA SER A 112 -5.81 1.28 0.54
C SER A 112 -5.76 0.03 -0.33
N THR A 113 -4.64 -0.22 -1.04
CA THR A 113 -4.49 -1.39 -1.90
C THR A 113 -4.32 -2.68 -1.09
N MET A 114 -3.64 -2.62 0.05
CA MET A 114 -3.49 -3.77 0.96
C MET A 114 -4.81 -4.17 1.63
N LEU A 115 -5.67 -3.21 2.00
CA LEU A 115 -7.05 -3.52 2.43
C LEU A 115 -7.86 -4.20 1.32
N CYS A 116 -7.74 -3.71 0.08
CA CYS A 116 -8.42 -4.32 -1.07
C CYS A 116 -7.92 -5.74 -1.36
N LEU A 117 -6.61 -5.98 -1.26
CA LEU A 117 -6.01 -7.32 -1.43
C LEU A 117 -6.46 -8.27 -0.32
N GLY A 118 -6.57 -7.79 0.92
CA GLY A 118 -6.92 -8.60 2.08
C GLY A 118 -8.31 -9.27 2.01
N VAL A 119 -9.20 -8.78 1.15
CA VAL A 119 -10.53 -9.37 0.92
C VAL A 119 -10.60 -10.26 -0.32
N THR A 120 -9.48 -10.50 -1.01
CA THR A 120 -9.41 -11.43 -2.14
C THR A 120 -8.76 -12.75 -1.71
N THR A 121 -8.86 -13.76 -2.57
CA THR A 121 -8.17 -15.05 -2.40
C THR A 121 -6.64 -14.91 -2.49
N TYR A 122 -6.14 -13.86 -3.15
CA TYR A 122 -4.71 -13.60 -3.35
C TYR A 122 -3.99 -13.00 -2.14
N ARG A 123 -4.70 -12.72 -1.03
CA ARG A 123 -4.09 -12.20 0.20
C ARG A 123 -2.96 -13.10 0.75
N SER A 124 -3.04 -14.40 0.48
CA SER A 124 -2.06 -15.41 0.93
C SER A 124 -0.67 -15.21 0.33
N VAL A 125 -0.52 -14.40 -0.72
CA VAL A 125 0.79 -14.03 -1.26
C VAL A 125 1.72 -13.44 -0.19
N LEU A 126 1.15 -12.77 0.82
CA LEU A 126 1.90 -12.17 1.92
C LEU A 126 2.45 -13.20 2.92
N ASP A 127 1.90 -14.40 2.96
CA ASP A 127 2.26 -15.41 3.97
C ASP A 127 3.69 -15.94 3.74
N ALA A 128 4.22 -15.83 2.51
CA ALA A 128 5.61 -16.13 2.18
C ALA A 128 6.61 -15.07 2.68
N TYR A 129 6.15 -13.90 3.14
CA TYR A 129 6.99 -12.74 3.46
C TYR A 129 6.72 -12.26 4.90
N PRO A 130 7.30 -12.92 5.93
CA PRO A 130 6.93 -12.67 7.32
C PRO A 130 7.24 -11.25 7.81
N ARG A 131 8.25 -10.56 7.26
CA ARG A 131 8.54 -9.17 7.63
C ARG A 131 7.54 -8.22 7.01
N VAL A 132 7.16 -8.46 5.76
CA VAL A 132 6.07 -7.72 5.10
C VAL A 132 4.75 -7.96 5.84
N ARG A 133 4.47 -9.20 6.22
CA ARG A 133 3.27 -9.56 6.99
C ARG A 133 3.18 -8.80 8.31
N ALA A 134 4.26 -8.81 9.09
CA ALA A 134 4.35 -8.07 10.36
C ALA A 134 4.21 -6.55 10.18
N TRP A 135 4.86 -5.98 9.15
CA TRP A 135 4.72 -4.57 8.78
C TRP A 135 3.26 -4.22 8.45
N TRP A 136 2.61 -5.03 7.62
CA TRP A 136 1.21 -4.83 7.26
C TRP A 136 0.28 -4.94 8.46
N ASP A 137 0.48 -5.93 9.33
CA ASP A 137 -0.33 -6.10 10.54
C ASP A 137 -0.18 -4.92 11.50
N GLY A 138 1.04 -4.39 11.64
CA GLY A 138 1.30 -3.17 12.38
C GLY A 138 0.57 -1.95 11.81
N LEU A 139 0.55 -1.78 10.48
CA LEU A 139 -0.22 -0.72 9.82
C LEU A 139 -1.72 -0.91 10.01
N ARG A 140 -2.23 -2.13 9.82
CA ARG A 140 -3.65 -2.48 9.91
C ARG A 140 -4.21 -2.28 11.33
N ALA A 141 -3.42 -2.52 12.37
CA ALA A 141 -3.83 -2.33 13.76
C ALA A 141 -4.10 -0.86 14.12
N ARG A 142 -3.60 0.10 13.35
CA ARG A 142 -3.74 1.53 13.65
C ARG A 142 -5.21 1.96 13.62
N PRO A 143 -5.69 2.78 14.58
CA PRO A 143 -7.09 3.22 14.65
C PRO A 143 -7.60 3.88 13.36
N ALA A 144 -6.77 4.71 12.71
CA ALA A 144 -7.11 5.35 11.44
C ALA A 144 -7.33 4.32 10.32
N VAL A 145 -6.51 3.26 10.25
CA VAL A 145 -6.65 2.21 9.23
C VAL A 145 -7.87 1.34 9.51
N ARG A 146 -8.15 0.99 10.77
CA ARG A 146 -9.38 0.31 11.17
C ARG A 146 -10.63 1.11 10.79
N LYS A 147 -10.61 2.43 11.01
CA LYS A 147 -11.70 3.33 10.60
C LYS A 147 -11.93 3.28 9.09
N VAL A 148 -10.87 3.39 8.29
CA VAL A 148 -10.97 3.29 6.82
C VAL A 148 -11.46 1.91 6.38
N SER A 149 -10.95 0.84 7.00
CA SER A 149 -11.41 -0.54 6.72
C SER A 149 -12.91 -0.69 6.97
N GLY A 150 -13.45 -0.10 8.04
CA GLY A 150 -14.88 -0.12 8.32
C GLY A 150 -15.73 0.70 7.34
N LEU A 151 -15.15 1.70 6.68
CA LEU A 151 -15.82 2.46 5.61
C LEU A 151 -15.82 1.70 4.28
N MET A 152 -14.76 0.92 4.02
CA MET A 152 -14.63 0.12 2.79
C MET A 152 -15.48 -1.16 2.79
N ASN A 153 -15.96 -1.59 3.97
CA ASN A 153 -16.86 -2.73 4.11
C ASN A 153 -18.12 -2.34 4.92
N PRO A 154 -19.09 -1.61 4.30
CA PRO A 154 -20.24 -1.07 5.02
C PRO A 154 -21.14 -2.13 5.66
N SER A 155 -21.09 -3.39 5.19
CA SER A 155 -21.87 -4.51 5.75
C SER A 155 -21.37 -5.00 7.12
N ALA A 156 -20.17 -4.58 7.57
CA ALA A 156 -19.65 -4.90 8.90
C ALA A 156 -20.23 -4.02 10.04
N LYS A 157 -21.21 -3.17 9.74
CA LYS A 157 -21.90 -2.31 10.72
C LYS A 157 -23.30 -2.77 11.12
N ASN A 158 -23.74 -3.95 10.67
CA ASN A 158 -25.02 -4.50 11.10
C ASN A 158 -24.78 -5.76 11.95
N PHE A 159 -25.16 -5.64 13.23
CA PHE A 159 -25.12 -6.58 14.36
C PHE A 159 -23.81 -6.64 15.16
#